data_AF-A0A8D0L2T6-F1
#
_entry.id   AF-A0A8D0L2T6-F1
#
_cell.length_a   1.000
_cell.length_b   1.000
_cell.length_c   1.000
_cell.angle_alpha   90.00
_cell.angle_beta   90.00
_cell.angle_gamma   90.00
#
_symmetry.space_group_name_H-M   'P 1'
#
loop_
_entity.id
_entity.type
_entity.pdbx_description
1 polymer ?
#
loop_
_entity_poly.entity_id
_entity_poly.type
_entity_poly.pdbx_seq_one_letter_code
_entity_poly.pdbx_strand_id
1 'polypeptide(L)'
;MALVYQTIHRRASSLCCRLHSTYVAKMRYMFELKENDDICRQAQNSGTFYLFHNFSPFLQKIRGKYLVPQINATEIKKILEKFRQNEQRIEDSVLIGCSGDCLAYFALDLGSMERSVLESGLEGSFTELQQAFFQLDEKDTHLLSSAQALLRWHDNHQYCSKTGQPTKKNLAGSKRVCHSSGIIYYPQMSPVVITLLSDGNRCLLVRQASFPRGMYSALAGFCDVGKEASDPVLNAYIHSYFIVFCSVGNLGLGVKSLGDL
;
A
#
# COMPACT_ATOMS: atom_id res chain seq x y z
N MET A 1 -8.86 65.63 -44.66
CA MET A 1 -8.34 64.34 -45.15
C MET A 1 -7.96 63.54 -43.93
N ALA A 2 -8.89 62.73 -43.40
CA ALA A 2 -8.91 61.27 -43.58
C ALA A 2 -7.67 60.61 -42.93
N LEU A 3 -7.69 59.61 -42.06
CA LEU A 3 -8.67 58.61 -41.64
C LEU A 3 -8.11 57.99 -40.33
N VAL A 4 -9.00 57.76 -39.36
CA VAL A 4 -9.26 56.49 -38.66
C VAL A 4 -8.07 55.57 -38.36
N TYR A 5 -7.82 55.28 -37.07
CA TYR A 5 -7.96 53.92 -36.50
C TYR A 5 -7.95 54.00 -34.96
N GLN A 6 -9.14 53.91 -34.36
CA GLN A 6 -9.30 53.60 -32.94
C GLN A 6 -9.05 52.10 -32.74
N THR A 7 -7.95 51.74 -32.09
CA THR A 7 -7.74 50.38 -31.58
C THR A 7 -8.35 50.27 -30.19
N ILE A 8 -9.52 49.65 -30.14
CA ILE A 8 -10.20 49.20 -28.92
C ILE A 8 -9.32 48.12 -28.28
N HIS A 9 -8.57 48.47 -27.23
CA HIS A 9 -7.95 47.48 -26.35
C HIS A 9 -9.05 46.85 -25.47
N ARG A 10 -9.73 45.83 -26.01
CA ARG A 10 -10.59 44.94 -25.21
C ARG A 10 -9.69 44.08 -24.32
N ARG A 11 -9.95 44.15 -23.01
CA ARG A 11 -9.50 43.19 -22.00
C ARG A 11 -9.71 41.77 -22.52
N ALA A 12 -8.61 41.04 -22.74
CA ALA A 12 -8.61 39.59 -22.64
C ALA A 12 -7.88 39.25 -21.34
N SER A 13 -8.61 39.27 -20.23
CA SER A 13 -8.19 38.55 -19.03
C SER A 13 -8.21 37.07 -19.40
N SER A 14 -7.06 36.55 -19.85
CA SER A 14 -6.86 35.12 -19.99
C SER A 14 -6.90 34.52 -18.60
N LEU A 15 -8.11 34.16 -18.15
CA LEU A 15 -8.31 33.13 -17.15
C LEU A 15 -7.79 31.84 -17.79
N CYS A 16 -6.47 31.68 -17.74
CA CYS A 16 -5.84 30.39 -17.94
C CYS A 16 -6.28 29.57 -16.73
N CYS A 17 -7.42 28.91 -16.86
CA CYS A 17 -7.80 27.81 -15.99
C CYS A 17 -6.65 26.81 -16.08
N ARG A 18 -5.76 26.83 -15.09
CA ARG A 18 -4.82 25.73 -14.90
C ARG A 18 -5.70 24.51 -14.70
N LEU A 19 -5.88 23.70 -15.74
CA LEU A 19 -6.36 22.34 -15.61
C LEU A 19 -5.45 21.70 -14.58
N HIS A 20 -5.93 21.65 -13.35
CA HIS A 20 -5.16 21.12 -12.25
C HIS A 20 -4.98 19.65 -12.59
N SER A 21 -3.75 19.26 -12.96
CA SER A 21 -3.44 17.85 -13.24
C SER A 21 -4.06 17.01 -12.12
N THR A 22 -4.87 16.02 -12.48
CA THR A 22 -5.58 15.14 -11.54
C THR A 22 -4.60 14.54 -10.53
N TYR A 23 -3.36 14.29 -10.95
CA TYR A 23 -2.25 13.89 -10.08
C TYR A 23 -1.89 14.92 -9.01
N VAL A 24 -1.73 16.21 -9.37
CA VAL A 24 -1.36 17.26 -8.41
C VAL A 24 -2.47 17.49 -7.39
N ALA A 25 -3.73 17.49 -7.84
CA ALA A 25 -4.88 17.60 -6.96
C ALA A 25 -4.92 16.43 -5.97
N LYS A 26 -4.75 15.20 -6.47
CA LYS A 26 -4.67 13.98 -5.68
C LYS A 26 -3.56 14.03 -4.62
N MET A 27 -2.35 14.44 -5.01
CA MET A 27 -1.21 14.50 -4.08
C MET A 27 -1.39 15.56 -2.99
N ARG A 28 -1.96 16.71 -3.33
CA ARG A 28 -2.29 17.75 -2.34
C ARG A 28 -3.33 17.27 -1.35
N TYR A 29 -4.40 16.65 -1.85
CA TYR A 29 -5.44 16.09 -1.01
C TYR A 29 -4.89 15.01 -0.06
N MET A 30 -4.08 14.07 -0.58
CA MET A 30 -3.42 13.06 0.25
C MET A 30 -2.49 13.68 1.31
N PHE A 31 -1.76 14.74 0.97
CA PHE A 31 -0.88 15.43 1.90
C PHE A 31 -1.68 16.13 3.01
N GLU A 32 -2.77 16.80 2.64
CA GLU A 32 -3.68 17.47 3.58
C GLU A 32 -4.29 16.49 4.58
N LEU A 33 -4.76 15.33 4.12
CA LEU A 33 -5.26 14.28 5.00
C LEU A 33 -4.20 13.75 5.97
N LYS A 34 -2.93 13.72 5.57
CA LYS A 34 -1.83 13.22 6.41
C LYS A 34 -1.41 14.21 7.51
N GLU A 35 -1.59 15.50 7.27
CA GLU A 35 -1.14 16.56 8.18
C GLU A 35 -2.27 17.16 9.02
N ASN A 36 -3.52 17.10 8.56
CA ASN A 36 -4.68 17.63 9.28
C ASN A 36 -5.64 16.52 9.71
N ASP A 37 -5.61 16.20 11.00
CA ASP A 37 -6.46 15.17 11.61
C ASP A 37 -7.96 15.50 11.47
N ASP A 38 -8.38 16.77 11.50
CA ASP A 38 -9.81 17.13 11.38
C ASP A 38 -10.33 16.86 9.97
N ILE A 39 -9.54 17.17 8.94
CA ILE A 39 -9.88 16.86 7.55
C ILE A 39 -9.86 15.35 7.32
N CYS A 40 -8.89 14.64 7.92
CA CYS A 40 -8.84 13.18 7.88
C CYS A 40 -10.09 12.55 8.52
N ARG A 41 -10.53 13.06 9.68
CA ARG A 41 -11.74 12.59 10.36
C ARG A 41 -12.99 12.82 9.51
N GLN A 42 -13.07 13.96 8.81
CA GLN A 42 -14.15 14.21 7.86
C GLN A 42 -14.11 13.20 6.70
N ALA A 43 -12.93 12.92 6.16
CA ALA A 43 -12.76 11.95 5.08
C ALA A 43 -13.06 10.51 5.52
N GLN A 44 -12.83 10.13 6.78
CA GLN A 44 -13.24 8.82 7.30
C GLN A 44 -14.77 8.63 7.32
N ASN A 45 -15.54 9.72 7.39
CA ASN A 45 -17.01 9.66 7.35
C ASN A 45 -17.60 9.51 5.94
N SER A 46 -16.83 9.79 4.89
CA SER A 46 -17.27 9.71 3.48
C SER A 46 -16.44 8.75 2.62
N GLY A 47 -15.31 8.27 3.14
CA GLY A 47 -14.35 7.45 2.42
C GLY A 47 -14.76 5.99 2.24
N THR A 48 -13.90 5.27 1.53
CA THR A 48 -14.01 3.84 1.27
C THR A 48 -13.01 3.06 2.11
N PHE A 49 -13.42 1.91 2.61
CA PHE A 49 -12.67 1.07 3.52
C PHE A 49 -12.38 -0.30 2.92
N TYR A 50 -11.17 -0.76 3.17
CA TYR A 50 -10.66 -2.09 2.85
C TYR A 50 -10.47 -2.82 4.18
N LEU A 51 -11.16 -3.94 4.34
CA LEU A 51 -11.12 -4.68 5.59
C LEU A 51 -9.97 -5.68 5.62
N PHE A 52 -9.38 -5.79 6.79
CA PHE A 52 -8.36 -6.78 7.11
C PHE A 52 -8.75 -7.51 8.39
N HIS A 53 -8.26 -8.74 8.52
CA HIS A 53 -8.29 -9.49 9.78
C HIS A 53 -6.91 -10.12 9.98
N ASN A 54 -6.22 -9.73 11.05
CA ASN A 54 -4.83 -10.14 11.30
C ASN A 54 -3.96 -9.93 10.05
N PHE A 55 -4.08 -8.75 9.43
CA PHE A 55 -3.37 -8.35 8.21
C PHE A 55 -3.71 -9.14 6.95
N SER A 56 -4.71 -10.04 6.97
CA SER A 56 -5.22 -10.70 5.76
C SER A 56 -6.36 -9.88 5.17
N PRO A 57 -6.31 -9.44 3.89
CA PRO A 57 -7.38 -8.68 3.29
C PRO A 57 -8.67 -9.51 3.13
N PHE A 58 -9.81 -8.85 3.28
CA PHE A 58 -11.12 -9.40 2.96
C PHE A 58 -11.31 -9.45 1.45
N LEU A 59 -11.51 -10.64 0.90
CA LEU A 59 -11.67 -10.88 -0.54
C LEU A 59 -12.91 -11.71 -0.82
N GLN A 60 -13.56 -11.42 -1.95
CA GLN A 60 -14.65 -12.21 -2.49
C GLN A 60 -14.18 -12.98 -3.71
N LYS A 61 -14.48 -14.28 -3.78
CA LYS A 61 -14.07 -15.11 -4.91
C LYS A 61 -15.23 -15.27 -5.88
N ILE A 62 -15.14 -14.64 -7.05
CA ILE A 62 -16.15 -14.73 -8.10
C ILE A 62 -15.51 -15.33 -9.35
N ARG A 63 -16.03 -16.50 -9.80
CA ARG A 63 -15.58 -17.19 -11.02
C ARG A 63 -14.06 -17.40 -11.11
N GLY A 64 -13.41 -17.69 -9.99
CA GLY A 64 -11.97 -17.97 -9.92
C GLY A 64 -11.04 -16.75 -9.86
N LYS A 65 -11.60 -15.52 -9.86
CA LYS A 65 -10.86 -14.29 -9.56
C LYS A 65 -11.21 -13.76 -8.17
N TYR A 66 -10.25 -13.10 -7.53
CA TYR A 66 -10.52 -12.35 -6.30
C TYR A 66 -10.98 -10.94 -6.66
N LEU A 67 -12.07 -10.52 -6.04
CA LEU A 67 -12.51 -9.13 -6.01
C LEU A 67 -12.22 -8.57 -4.63
N VAL A 68 -11.96 -7.27 -4.60
CA VAL A 68 -11.70 -6.51 -3.37
C VAL A 68 -12.91 -5.63 -3.07
N PRO A 69 -13.79 -6.03 -2.13
CA PRO A 69 -14.97 -5.26 -1.80
C PRO A 69 -14.59 -3.91 -1.20
N GLN A 70 -15.23 -2.86 -1.70
CA GLN A 70 -15.08 -1.49 -1.22
C GLN A 70 -16.26 -1.16 -0.31
N ILE A 71 -16.01 -0.98 0.98
CA ILE A 71 -17.05 -0.76 1.98
C ILE A 71 -17.11 0.73 2.32
N ASN A 72 -18.30 1.33 2.29
CA ASN A 72 -18.44 2.75 2.65
C ASN A 72 -18.45 2.96 4.16
N ALA A 73 -18.24 4.20 4.60
CA ALA A 73 -18.23 4.55 6.03
C ALA A 73 -19.51 4.15 6.78
N THR A 74 -20.69 4.27 6.15
CA THR A 74 -21.97 3.92 6.76
C THR A 74 -22.09 2.43 7.03
N GLU A 75 -21.65 1.59 6.08
CA GLU A 75 -21.58 0.13 6.25
C GLU A 75 -20.56 -0.27 7.32
N ILE A 76 -19.40 0.39 7.38
CA ILE A 76 -18.42 0.15 8.45
C ILE A 76 -19.02 0.43 9.83
N LYS A 77 -19.74 1.54 10.01
CA LYS A 77 -20.40 1.84 11.28
C LYS A 77 -21.43 0.78 11.65
N LYS A 78 -22.27 0.35 10.70
CA LYS A 78 -23.21 -0.76 10.90
C LYS A 78 -22.52 -2.07 11.29
N ILE A 79 -21.38 -2.38 10.67
CA ILE A 79 -20.56 -3.54 11.03
C ILE A 79 -20.10 -3.38 12.48
N LEU A 80 -19.44 -2.28 12.84
CA LEU A 80 -18.95 -2.03 14.20
C LEU A 80 -20.07 -2.12 15.25
N GLU A 81 -21.23 -1.51 15.00
CA GLU A 81 -22.42 -1.59 15.86
C GLU A 81 -22.91 -3.03 16.04
N LYS A 82 -23.04 -3.80 14.95
CA LYS A 82 -23.49 -5.20 14.96
C LYS A 82 -22.61 -6.07 15.87
N PHE A 83 -21.32 -5.76 15.95
CA PHE A 83 -20.35 -6.47 16.75
C PHE A 83 -20.06 -5.82 18.12
N ARG A 84 -20.93 -4.91 18.57
CA ARG A 84 -20.82 -4.20 19.86
C ARG A 84 -19.47 -3.48 20.04
N GLN A 85 -18.88 -3.02 18.94
CA GLN A 85 -17.67 -2.22 18.95
C GLN A 85 -18.02 -0.73 19.00
N ASN A 86 -17.12 0.08 19.56
CA ASN A 86 -17.24 1.54 19.54
C ASN A 86 -17.04 2.06 18.10
N GLU A 87 -17.92 2.94 17.62
CA GLU A 87 -17.80 3.60 16.31
C GLU A 87 -16.45 4.31 16.13
N GLN A 88 -15.83 4.78 17.23
CA GLN A 88 -14.51 5.41 17.21
C GLN A 88 -13.39 4.49 16.68
N ARG A 89 -13.61 3.17 16.59
CA ARG A 89 -12.65 2.25 15.95
C ARG A 89 -12.41 2.56 14.47
N ILE A 90 -13.28 3.34 13.82
CA ILE A 90 -13.01 3.84 12.47
C ILE A 90 -11.73 4.69 12.41
N GLU A 91 -11.35 5.34 13.52
CA GLU A 91 -10.11 6.12 13.66
C GLU A 91 -8.85 5.23 13.71
N ASP A 92 -9.00 3.93 14.00
CA ASP A 92 -7.90 2.96 13.94
C ASP A 92 -7.48 2.66 12.49
N SER A 93 -8.30 3.05 11.51
CA SER A 93 -7.98 2.89 10.10
C SER A 93 -6.74 3.69 9.66
N VAL A 94 -6.13 3.28 8.55
CA VAL A 94 -4.96 3.93 7.96
C VAL A 94 -5.27 4.39 6.55
N LEU A 95 -4.83 5.59 6.19
CA LEU A 95 -5.01 6.15 4.85
C LEU A 95 -4.05 5.46 3.88
N ILE A 96 -4.60 4.83 2.84
CA ILE A 96 -3.83 4.04 1.86
C ILE A 96 -3.84 4.66 0.46
N GLY A 97 -4.75 5.59 0.18
CA GLY A 97 -4.83 6.26 -1.10
C GLY A 97 -6.10 7.08 -1.26
N CYS A 98 -6.36 7.49 -2.50
CA CYS A 98 -7.62 8.11 -2.88
C CYS A 98 -7.94 7.91 -4.37
N SER A 99 -9.19 8.17 -4.75
CA SER A 99 -9.67 8.17 -6.13
C SER A 99 -9.19 9.39 -6.93
N GLY A 100 -9.52 9.45 -8.22
CA GLY A 100 -9.29 10.65 -9.04
C GLY A 100 -10.14 11.85 -8.60
N ASP A 101 -11.29 11.59 -7.98
CA ASP A 101 -12.25 12.58 -7.49
C ASP A 101 -12.03 12.94 -6.01
N CYS A 102 -10.84 12.68 -5.48
CA CYS A 102 -10.48 12.92 -4.08
C CYS A 102 -11.36 12.17 -3.05
N LEU A 103 -11.80 10.95 -3.37
CA LEU A 103 -12.41 10.06 -2.38
C LEU A 103 -11.32 9.27 -1.66
N ALA A 104 -11.21 9.40 -0.33
CA ALA A 104 -10.16 8.74 0.45
C ALA A 104 -10.40 7.23 0.60
N TYR A 105 -9.32 6.47 0.55
CA TYR A 105 -9.28 5.03 0.78
C TYR A 105 -8.55 4.73 2.09
N PHE A 106 -9.18 3.94 2.94
CA PHE A 106 -8.68 3.55 4.24
C PHE A 106 -8.58 2.03 4.37
N ALA A 107 -7.63 1.54 5.14
CA ALA A 107 -7.58 0.15 5.56
C ALA A 107 -7.88 0.04 7.05
N LEU A 108 -8.75 -0.90 7.43
CA LEU A 108 -9.14 -1.14 8.82
C LEU A 108 -8.95 -2.62 9.16
N ASP A 109 -8.13 -2.90 10.15
CA ASP A 109 -7.93 -4.26 10.67
C ASP A 109 -8.89 -4.55 11.82
N LEU A 110 -9.63 -5.64 11.68
CA LEU A 110 -10.65 -6.12 12.61
C LEU A 110 -10.16 -7.32 13.43
N GLY A 111 -8.84 -7.50 13.60
CA GLY A 111 -8.23 -8.70 14.21
C GLY A 111 -8.75 -9.07 15.60
N SER A 112 -9.29 -8.12 16.38
CA SER A 112 -9.91 -8.38 17.68
C SER A 112 -11.30 -9.02 17.64
N MET A 113 -11.86 -9.20 16.44
CA MET A 113 -13.21 -9.74 16.22
C MET A 113 -13.16 -11.18 15.73
N GLU A 114 -14.23 -11.94 15.94
CA GLU A 114 -14.30 -13.33 15.48
C GLU A 114 -14.40 -13.40 13.95
N ARG A 115 -13.40 -14.05 13.35
CA ARG A 115 -13.26 -14.15 11.89
C ARG A 115 -14.45 -14.81 11.20
N SER A 116 -14.94 -15.93 11.73
CA SER A 116 -16.06 -16.72 11.19
C SER A 116 -17.33 -15.87 11.02
N VAL A 117 -17.62 -15.01 12.00
CA VAL A 117 -18.82 -14.17 12.02
C VAL A 117 -18.71 -13.02 11.01
N LEU A 118 -17.50 -12.46 10.83
CA LEU A 118 -17.23 -11.45 9.81
C LEU A 118 -17.37 -12.03 8.39
N GLU A 119 -16.77 -13.19 8.13
CA GLU A 119 -16.82 -13.86 6.83
C GLU A 119 -18.25 -14.23 6.43
N SER A 120 -19.04 -14.73 7.39
CA SER A 120 -20.46 -15.06 7.20
C SER A 120 -21.32 -13.81 6.93
N GLY A 121 -21.01 -12.70 7.59
CA GLY A 121 -21.80 -11.47 7.50
C GLY A 121 -21.53 -10.61 6.25
N LEU A 122 -20.37 -10.78 5.63
CA LEU A 122 -19.90 -9.99 4.48
C LEU A 122 -19.83 -10.81 3.18
N GLU A 123 -20.18 -12.09 3.23
CA GLU A 123 -20.16 -13.02 2.08
C GLU A 123 -18.77 -13.06 1.39
N GLY A 124 -17.72 -13.34 2.16
CA GLY A 124 -16.35 -13.42 1.64
C GLY A 124 -15.38 -14.05 2.64
N SER A 125 -14.09 -13.96 2.36
CA SER A 125 -13.05 -14.62 3.17
C SER A 125 -11.82 -13.75 3.35
N PHE A 126 -11.18 -13.80 4.52
CA PHE A 126 -9.90 -13.14 4.74
C PHE A 126 -8.76 -14.01 4.19
N THR A 127 -8.21 -13.67 3.04
CA THR A 127 -7.20 -14.50 2.37
C THR A 127 -5.82 -13.89 2.54
N GLU A 128 -4.80 -14.70 2.75
CA GLU A 128 -3.43 -14.20 2.77
C GLU A 128 -3.07 -13.58 1.42
N LEU A 129 -2.53 -12.35 1.45
CA LEU A 129 -2.24 -11.60 0.24
C LEU A 129 -1.30 -12.37 -0.72
N GLN A 130 -0.34 -13.14 -0.20
CA GLN A 130 0.56 -13.96 -1.02
C GLN A 130 -0.17 -15.03 -1.84
N GLN A 131 -1.24 -15.61 -1.29
CA GLN A 131 -2.05 -16.62 -1.97
C GLN A 131 -2.95 -15.98 -3.04
N ALA A 132 -3.45 -14.78 -2.78
CA ALA A 132 -4.33 -14.04 -3.68
C ALA A 132 -3.59 -13.23 -4.75
N PHE A 133 -2.28 -12.99 -4.58
CA PHE A 133 -1.49 -12.05 -5.36
C PHE A 133 -1.63 -12.22 -6.88
N PHE A 134 -1.54 -13.46 -7.38
CA PHE A 134 -1.63 -13.75 -8.81
C PHE A 134 -3.06 -13.75 -9.39
N GLN A 135 -4.08 -13.62 -8.53
CA GLN A 135 -5.49 -13.65 -8.90
C GLN A 135 -6.18 -12.29 -8.72
N LEU A 136 -5.44 -11.29 -8.25
CA LEU A 136 -5.88 -9.91 -8.05
C LEU A 136 -5.42 -9.03 -9.22
N ASP A 137 -6.18 -7.96 -9.48
CA ASP A 137 -5.75 -6.94 -10.42
C ASP A 137 -4.56 -6.14 -9.85
N GLU A 138 -3.72 -5.58 -10.74
CA GLU A 138 -2.49 -4.88 -10.36
C GLU A 138 -2.74 -3.71 -9.40
N LYS A 139 -3.77 -2.89 -9.70
CA LYS A 139 -4.16 -1.73 -8.88
C LYS A 139 -4.54 -2.14 -7.46
N ASP A 140 -5.32 -3.21 -7.34
CA ASP A 140 -5.81 -3.72 -6.05
C ASP A 140 -4.67 -4.37 -5.26
N THR A 141 -3.79 -5.08 -5.95
CA THR A 141 -2.57 -5.66 -5.37
C THR A 141 -1.67 -4.59 -4.77
N HIS A 142 -1.43 -3.49 -5.50
CA HIS A 142 -0.64 -2.36 -4.99
C HIS A 142 -1.30 -1.72 -3.76
N LEU A 143 -2.62 -1.55 -3.79
CA LEU A 143 -3.38 -0.94 -2.69
C LEU A 143 -3.37 -1.81 -1.43
N LEU A 144 -3.67 -3.11 -1.57
CA LEU A 144 -3.72 -4.06 -0.46
C LEU A 144 -2.34 -4.35 0.13
N SER A 145 -1.29 -4.39 -0.69
CA SER A 145 0.08 -4.57 -0.19
C SER A 145 0.54 -3.36 0.62
N SER A 146 0.25 -2.14 0.15
CA SER A 146 0.52 -0.90 0.89
C SER A 146 -0.25 -0.86 2.21
N ALA A 147 -1.52 -1.23 2.19
CA ALA A 147 -2.37 -1.34 3.37
C ALA A 147 -1.80 -2.33 4.40
N GLN A 148 -1.49 -3.55 3.96
CA GLN A 148 -0.94 -4.60 4.82
C GLN A 148 0.38 -4.15 5.46
N ALA A 149 1.27 -3.51 4.70
CA ALA A 149 2.54 -2.99 5.19
C ALA A 149 2.35 -1.93 6.29
N LEU A 150 1.44 -0.97 6.09
CA LEU A 150 1.15 0.07 7.08
C LEU A 150 0.50 -0.49 8.35
N LEU A 151 -0.47 -1.40 8.22
CA LEU A 151 -1.12 -2.05 9.36
C LEU A 151 -0.09 -2.83 10.20
N ARG A 152 0.76 -3.63 9.55
CA ARG A 152 1.85 -4.36 10.23
C ARG A 152 2.87 -3.43 10.86
N TRP A 153 3.19 -2.32 10.21
CA TRP A 153 4.11 -1.33 10.77
C TRP A 153 3.56 -0.79 12.10
N HIS A 154 2.28 -0.41 12.15
CA HIS A 154 1.67 0.09 13.38
C HIS A 154 1.60 -0.95 14.48
N ASP A 155 1.33 -2.22 14.15
CA ASP A 155 1.32 -3.31 15.11
C ASP A 155 2.71 -3.51 15.75
N ASN A 156 3.77 -3.45 14.94
CA ASN A 156 5.14 -3.64 15.41
C ASN A 156 5.77 -2.40 16.09
N HIS A 157 5.19 -1.21 15.94
CA HIS A 157 5.78 0.06 16.40
C HIS A 157 4.92 0.77 17.46
N GLN A 158 4.27 0.00 18.34
CA GLN A 158 3.41 0.53 19.39
C GLN A 158 4.16 1.34 20.45
N TYR A 159 5.46 1.05 20.68
CA TYR A 159 6.29 1.66 21.72
C TYR A 159 7.48 2.41 21.15
N CYS A 160 7.95 3.43 21.87
CA CYS A 160 9.09 4.25 21.52
C CYS A 160 10.39 3.49 21.77
N SER A 161 11.23 3.34 20.73
CA SER A 161 12.52 2.68 20.85
C SER A 161 13.51 3.38 21.79
N LYS A 162 13.35 4.69 22.02
CA LYS A 162 14.21 5.47 22.92
C LYS A 162 13.76 5.42 24.39
N THR A 163 12.45 5.46 24.64
CA THR A 163 11.91 5.67 26.00
C THR A 163 11.07 4.50 26.52
N GLY A 164 10.72 3.53 25.68
CA GLY A 164 9.80 2.43 26.03
C GLY A 164 8.33 2.85 26.20
N GLN A 165 8.01 4.14 26.11
CA GLN A 165 6.64 4.65 26.28
C GLN A 165 5.77 4.42 25.03
N PRO A 166 4.44 4.26 25.17
CA PRO A 166 3.55 4.08 24.03
C PRO A 166 3.60 5.31 23.10
N THR A 167 3.62 5.04 21.80
CA THR A 167 3.51 6.07 20.76
C THR A 167 2.06 6.21 20.32
N LYS A 168 1.66 7.39 19.85
CA LYS A 168 0.33 7.64 19.31
C LYS A 168 0.40 7.85 17.80
N LYS A 169 -0.48 7.16 17.08
CA LYS A 169 -0.69 7.33 15.64
C LYS A 169 -1.48 8.62 15.36
N ASN A 170 -1.22 9.30 14.24
CA ASN A 170 -2.15 10.32 13.71
C ASN A 170 -3.38 9.67 13.04
N LEU A 171 -4.43 10.42 12.73
CA LEU A 171 -5.65 9.81 12.16
C LEU A 171 -5.42 9.15 10.80
N ALA A 172 -4.54 9.70 9.97
CA ALA A 172 -4.21 9.11 8.68
C ALA A 172 -3.31 7.86 8.78
N GLY A 173 -2.68 7.58 9.93
CA GLY A 173 -1.71 6.49 10.05
C GLY A 173 -0.40 6.69 9.27
N SER A 174 -0.09 7.92 8.86
CA SER A 174 1.17 8.23 8.17
C SER A 174 2.38 8.32 9.11
N LYS A 175 2.15 8.55 10.41
CA LYS A 175 3.21 8.71 11.42
C LYS A 175 2.75 8.26 12.81
N ARG A 176 3.72 7.99 13.68
CA ARG A 176 3.52 7.80 15.11
C ARG A 176 4.39 8.77 15.89
N VAL A 177 3.87 9.32 16.98
CA VAL A 177 4.57 10.32 17.80
C VAL A 177 4.74 9.78 19.21
N CYS A 178 5.97 9.85 19.74
CA CYS A 178 6.22 9.66 21.16
C CYS A 178 6.07 11.00 21.89
N HIS A 179 5.04 11.18 22.70
CA HIS A 179 4.83 12.42 23.45
C HIS A 179 5.91 12.66 24.52
N SER A 180 6.54 11.60 25.03
CA SER A 180 7.59 11.72 26.05
C SER A 180 8.92 12.24 25.49
N SER A 181 9.28 11.88 24.26
CA SER A 181 10.56 12.27 23.64
C SER A 181 10.43 13.28 22.50
N GLY A 182 9.22 13.51 22.00
CA GLY A 182 8.96 14.30 20.79
C GLY A 182 9.34 13.60 19.48
N ILE A 183 9.84 12.37 19.51
CA ILE A 183 10.27 11.65 18.31
C ILE A 183 9.06 11.27 17.46
N ILE A 184 9.16 11.57 16.16
CA ILE A 184 8.20 11.15 15.14
C ILE A 184 8.80 9.97 14.38
N TYR A 185 8.04 8.88 14.33
CA TYR A 185 8.35 7.68 13.58
C TYR A 185 7.51 7.63 12.30
N TYR A 186 8.16 7.29 11.20
CA TYR A 186 7.53 7.09 9.90
C TYR A 186 7.61 5.60 9.50
N PRO A 187 6.67 5.11 8.67
CA PRO A 187 6.73 3.77 8.10
C PRO A 187 8.10 3.48 7.47
N GLN A 188 8.68 2.35 7.86
CA GLN A 188 9.97 1.92 7.32
C GLN A 188 9.78 1.15 6.02
N MET A 189 10.57 1.51 5.02
CA MET A 189 10.67 0.77 3.76
C MET A 189 12.04 0.12 3.70
N SER A 190 12.06 -1.21 3.54
CA SER A 190 13.29 -1.98 3.34
C SER A 190 13.45 -2.26 1.84
N PRO A 191 14.34 -1.54 1.12
CA PRO A 191 14.56 -1.78 -0.29
C PRO A 191 15.12 -3.19 -0.52
N VAL A 192 14.58 -3.87 -1.53
CA VAL A 192 14.99 -5.21 -1.94
C VAL A 192 15.32 -5.16 -3.42
N VAL A 193 16.44 -5.78 -3.80
CA VAL A 193 16.79 -6.02 -5.20
C VAL A 193 16.56 -7.50 -5.50
N ILE A 194 15.92 -7.78 -6.63
CA ILE A 194 15.83 -9.13 -7.19
C ILE A 194 16.54 -9.15 -8.53
N THR A 195 17.40 -10.17 -8.71
CA THR A 195 18.37 -10.25 -9.79
C THR A 195 18.37 -11.63 -10.40
N LEU A 196 18.21 -11.66 -11.72
CA LEU A 196 18.34 -12.87 -12.54
C LEU A 196 19.74 -12.90 -13.17
N LEU A 197 20.55 -13.90 -12.82
CA LEU A 197 21.84 -14.13 -13.47
C LEU A 197 21.61 -15.05 -14.67
N SER A 198 22.09 -14.64 -15.84
CA SER A 198 21.96 -15.40 -17.09
C SER A 198 23.27 -15.39 -17.88
N ASP A 199 23.61 -16.52 -18.50
CA ASP A 199 24.69 -16.63 -19.49
C ASP A 199 24.20 -16.46 -20.95
N GLY A 200 22.92 -16.09 -21.11
CA GLY A 200 22.23 -15.95 -22.39
C GLY A 200 21.36 -17.17 -22.76
N ASN A 201 21.80 -18.38 -22.41
CA ASN A 201 21.08 -19.62 -22.72
C ASN A 201 20.44 -20.26 -21.47
N ARG A 202 20.99 -19.96 -20.30
CA ARG A 202 20.58 -20.50 -19.00
C ARG A 202 20.56 -19.39 -17.98
N CYS A 203 19.72 -19.56 -16.95
CA CYS A 203 19.69 -18.67 -15.81
C CYS A 203 19.81 -19.43 -14.49
N LEU A 204 20.39 -18.75 -13.51
CA LEU A 204 20.44 -19.23 -12.12
C LEU A 204 19.12 -18.90 -11.43
N LEU A 205 18.50 -19.93 -10.86
CA LEU A 205 17.34 -19.79 -10.01
C LEU A 205 17.62 -20.42 -8.65
N VAL A 206 16.94 -19.90 -7.66
CA VAL A 206 17.05 -20.36 -6.29
C VAL A 206 15.69 -20.79 -5.77
N ARG A 207 15.72 -21.69 -4.79
CA ARG A 207 14.54 -22.22 -4.14
C ARG A 207 14.70 -22.16 -2.64
N GLN A 208 13.73 -21.57 -1.96
CA GLN A 208 13.64 -21.63 -0.51
C GLN A 208 12.82 -22.84 -0.07
N ALA A 209 13.10 -23.35 1.13
CA ALA A 209 12.35 -24.48 1.69
C ALA A 209 10.84 -24.20 1.84
N SER A 210 10.47 -22.94 2.05
CA SER A 210 9.08 -22.46 2.17
C SER A 210 8.29 -22.47 0.85
N PHE A 211 8.97 -22.54 -0.30
CA PHE A 211 8.29 -22.41 -1.59
C PHE A 211 7.50 -23.68 -1.96
N PRO A 212 6.32 -23.57 -2.60
CA PRO A 212 5.60 -24.72 -3.16
C PRO A 212 6.49 -25.54 -4.10
N ARG A 213 6.34 -26.87 -4.14
CA ARG A 213 7.15 -27.73 -5.02
C ARG A 213 7.09 -27.27 -6.47
N GLY A 214 8.24 -27.24 -7.14
CA GLY A 214 8.36 -26.79 -8.54
C GLY A 214 8.51 -25.27 -8.71
N MET A 215 8.31 -24.46 -7.66
CA MET A 215 8.53 -23.02 -7.70
C MET A 215 10.01 -22.66 -7.45
N TYR A 216 10.56 -21.85 -8.34
CA TYR A 216 11.91 -21.29 -8.27
C TYR A 216 11.80 -19.77 -8.48
N SER A 217 12.74 -19.01 -7.92
CA SER A 217 12.78 -17.55 -8.05
C SER A 217 14.18 -17.08 -8.40
N ALA A 218 14.28 -15.86 -8.93
CA ALA A 218 15.54 -15.14 -9.03
C ALA A 218 16.11 -14.83 -7.62
N LEU A 219 17.41 -14.53 -7.55
CA LEU A 219 18.08 -14.18 -6.30
C LEU A 219 17.54 -12.84 -5.79
N ALA A 220 17.16 -12.77 -4.51
CA ALA A 220 16.69 -11.54 -3.89
C ALA A 220 17.42 -11.28 -2.57
N GLY A 221 17.67 -10.00 -2.27
CA GLY A 221 18.33 -9.55 -1.05
C GLY A 221 18.00 -8.10 -0.69
N PHE A 222 18.12 -7.78 0.59
CA PHE A 222 17.98 -6.40 1.08
C PHE A 222 19.16 -5.54 0.65
N CYS A 223 18.93 -4.26 0.36
CA CYS A 223 20.03 -3.31 0.17
C CYS A 223 20.56 -2.87 1.53
N ASP A 224 21.88 -2.94 1.72
CA ASP A 224 22.53 -2.33 2.87
C ASP A 224 22.52 -0.80 2.77
N VAL A 225 22.48 -0.12 3.92
CA VAL A 225 22.53 1.35 3.98
C VAL A 225 23.81 1.86 3.35
N GLY A 226 23.68 2.79 2.40
CA GLY A 226 24.81 3.42 1.72
C GLY A 226 25.38 2.63 0.55
N LYS A 227 24.87 1.42 0.27
CA LYS A 227 25.19 0.70 -0.97
C LYS A 227 24.20 1.07 -2.07
N GLU A 228 24.72 1.29 -3.26
CA GLU A 228 23.88 1.50 -4.43
C GLU A 228 23.19 0.20 -4.83
N ALA A 229 22.00 0.29 -5.42
CA ALA A 229 21.36 -0.87 -6.06
C ALA A 229 22.22 -1.46 -7.19
N SER A 230 23.12 -0.64 -7.76
CA SER A 230 24.12 -0.96 -8.79
C SER A 230 25.47 -1.43 -8.25
N ASP A 231 25.61 -1.76 -6.96
CA ASP A 231 26.92 -2.15 -6.40
C ASP A 231 27.45 -3.46 -7.06
N PRO A 232 28.68 -3.46 -7.60
CA PRO A 232 29.21 -4.50 -8.51
C PRO A 232 29.25 -5.95 -8.01
N VAL A 233 29.09 -6.22 -6.71
CA VAL A 233 29.05 -7.61 -6.21
C VAL A 233 27.82 -8.37 -6.75
N LEU A 234 26.77 -7.65 -7.17
CA LEU A 234 25.62 -8.22 -7.89
C LEU A 234 25.78 -8.22 -9.43
N ASN A 235 26.63 -7.34 -10.00
CA ASN A 235 26.66 -7.03 -11.44
C ASN A 235 27.48 -7.97 -12.33
N ALA A 236 27.72 -9.23 -11.96
CA ALA A 236 28.46 -10.08 -12.87
C ALA A 236 27.74 -10.27 -14.22
N TYR A 237 26.41 -10.45 -14.26
CA TYR A 237 25.65 -10.64 -15.52
C TYR A 237 24.14 -10.37 -15.32
N ILE A 238 23.71 -9.11 -15.22
CA ILE A 238 22.29 -8.75 -15.00
C ILE A 238 21.68 -8.17 -16.27
N HIS A 239 20.59 -8.77 -16.77
CA HIS A 239 19.84 -8.26 -17.93
C HIS A 239 18.47 -7.63 -17.60
N SER A 240 17.97 -7.67 -16.36
CA SER A 240 16.66 -7.06 -16.03
C SER A 240 16.46 -6.88 -14.52
N TYR A 241 15.87 -5.75 -14.12
CA TYR A 241 15.32 -5.52 -12.77
C TYR A 241 13.80 -5.81 -12.80
N PHE A 242 13.34 -6.72 -11.95
CA PHE A 242 11.95 -6.71 -11.46
C PHE A 242 11.99 -6.33 -9.98
N ILE A 243 10.88 -5.88 -9.38
CA ILE A 243 10.78 -5.69 -7.93
C ILE A 243 9.74 -6.69 -7.45
N VAL A 244 10.17 -7.68 -6.67
CA VAL A 244 9.27 -8.64 -6.01
C VAL A 244 9.72 -8.78 -4.56
N PHE A 245 8.77 -8.69 -3.63
CA PHE A 245 9.01 -8.90 -2.20
C PHE A 245 9.32 -10.37 -1.93
N CYS A 246 10.48 -10.67 -1.31
CA CYS A 246 10.71 -11.98 -0.71
C CYS A 246 11.69 -11.90 0.49
N SER A 247 11.33 -12.58 1.58
CA SER A 247 12.17 -12.78 2.77
C SER A 247 13.27 -13.81 2.47
N VAL A 248 14.47 -13.66 3.02
CA VAL A 248 15.61 -14.56 2.79
C VAL A 248 15.63 -15.68 3.83
N GLY A 249 15.57 -16.94 3.38
CA GLY A 249 15.81 -18.14 4.19
C GLY A 249 16.41 -19.27 3.34
N ASN A 250 17.24 -20.12 3.97
CA ASN A 250 18.08 -21.20 3.39
C ASN A 250 17.71 -21.63 1.95
N LEU A 251 18.65 -21.39 1.02
CA LEU A 251 18.47 -21.56 -0.42
C LEU A 251 19.08 -22.88 -0.93
N GLY A 252 18.29 -23.64 -1.67
CA GLY A 252 18.78 -24.63 -2.63
C GLY A 252 19.01 -23.98 -4.00
N LEU A 253 20.07 -24.37 -4.70
CA LEU A 253 20.44 -23.84 -6.01
C LEU A 253 19.91 -24.73 -7.15
N GLY A 254 19.41 -24.13 -8.23
CA GLY A 254 19.00 -24.84 -9.45
C GLY A 254 19.31 -24.02 -10.72
N VAL A 255 19.83 -24.68 -11.75
CA VAL A 255 20.08 -24.05 -13.06
C VAL A 255 18.99 -24.50 -14.04
N LYS A 256 18.36 -23.57 -14.75
CA LYS A 256 17.39 -23.88 -15.81
C LYS A 256 17.79 -23.23 -17.14
N SER A 257 17.39 -23.85 -18.26
CA SER A 257 17.49 -23.21 -19.57
C SER A 257 16.43 -22.10 -19.69
N LEU A 258 16.77 -21.02 -20.39
CA LEU A 258 15.84 -19.91 -20.62
C LEU A 258 14.62 -20.32 -21.47
N GLY A 259 14.75 -21.37 -22.29
CA GLY A 259 13.64 -21.91 -23.09
C GLY A 259 12.62 -22.74 -22.32
N ASP A 260 12.92 -23.11 -21.07
CA ASP A 260 12.06 -23.93 -20.20
C ASP A 260 11.31 -23.09 -19.14
N LEU A 261 11.44 -21.76 -19.19
CA LEU A 261 10.78 -20.78 -18.32
C LEU A 261 9.56 -20.17 -19.00
#